data_AF-A0A8X8WDT4-F1
#
_entry.id   AF-A0A8X8WDT4-F1
#
_cell.length_a   1.000
_cell.length_b   1.000
_cell.length_c   1.000
_cell.angle_alpha   90.00
_cell.angle_beta   90.00
_cell.angle_gamma   90.00
#
_symmetry.space_group_name_H-M   'P 1'
#
loop_
_entity.id
_entity.type
_entity.pdbx_description
1 polymer ?
#
loop_
_entity_poly.entity_id
_entity_poly.type
_entity_poly.pdbx_seq_one_letter_code
_entity_poly.pdbx_strand_id
1 'polypeptide(L)' 'MIAMQTLRVDLIKVLNCSGLWGELCSSSTIAKENCALRCLSPICYELIYESDPLEEGEKDFTRSSEYKYCMHR' A
#
# COMPACT_ATOMS: atom_id res chain seq x y z
N MET A 1 -19.19 -16.24 -15.68
CA MET A 1 -17.85 -16.73 -15.30
C MET A 1 -16.91 -15.53 -15.08
N ILE A 2 -17.19 -14.69 -14.08
CA ILE A 2 -16.35 -13.51 -13.76
C ILE A 2 -16.07 -13.54 -12.25
N ALA A 3 -15.19 -14.44 -11.82
CA ALA A 3 -14.76 -14.51 -10.41
C ALA A 3 -13.35 -15.10 -10.25
N MET A 4 -12.57 -15.20 -11.33
CA MET A 4 -11.23 -15.82 -11.31
C MET A 4 -10.11 -14.92 -11.86
N GLN A 5 -10.39 -13.66 -12.21
CA GLN A 5 -9.36 -12.70 -12.64
C GLN A 5 -8.85 -11.80 -11.51
N THR A 6 -9.53 -11.68 -10.38
CA THR A 6 -9.06 -10.89 -9.22
C THR A 6 -7.98 -11.62 -8.41
N LEU A 7 -8.15 -12.92 -8.16
CA LEU A 7 -7.24 -13.72 -7.32
C LEU A 7 -5.79 -13.87 -7.83
N ARG A 8 -5.52 -13.67 -9.14
CA ARG A 8 -4.14 -13.68 -9.69
C ARG A 8 -3.45 -12.31 -9.61
N VAL A 9 -4.21 -11.22 -9.49
CA VAL A 9 -3.65 -9.86 -9.42
C VAL A 9 -3.25 -9.52 -7.99
N ASP A 10 -3.92 -10.12 -7.00
CA ASP A 10 -3.61 -9.94 -5.57
C ASP A 10 -2.26 -10.58 -5.20
N LEU A 11 -1.96 -11.78 -5.71
CA LEU A 11 -0.73 -12.48 -5.35
C LEU A 11 0.53 -11.77 -5.89
N ILE A 12 0.47 -11.17 -7.09
CA ILE A 12 1.60 -10.44 -7.68
C ILE A 12 1.86 -9.11 -6.94
N LYS A 13 0.82 -8.44 -6.42
CA LYS A 13 0.98 -7.22 -5.61
C LYS A 13 1.63 -7.49 -4.23
N VAL A 14 1.40 -8.67 -3.64
CA VAL A 14 1.92 -9.04 -2.31
C VAL A 14 3.34 -9.62 -2.35
N LEU A 15 3.76 -10.18 -3.48
CA LEU A 15 4.99 -10.98 -3.58
C LEU A 15 6.32 -10.23 -3.55
N ASN A 16 6.36 -8.91 -3.33
CA ASN A 16 7.63 -8.17 -3.41
C ASN A 16 7.89 -7.12 -2.34
N CYS A 17 7.49 -7.41 -1.11
CA CYS A 17 7.99 -6.69 0.07
C CYS A 17 9.50 -6.81 0.30
N SER A 18 10.17 -7.74 -0.38
CA SER A 18 11.54 -8.18 -0.12
C SER A 18 12.63 -7.36 -0.83
N GLY A 19 12.38 -6.09 -1.13
CA GLY A 19 13.41 -5.16 -1.61
C GLY A 19 13.57 -5.02 -3.14
N LEU A 20 12.61 -5.52 -3.94
CA LEU A 20 12.59 -5.36 -5.40
C LEU A 20 11.38 -4.54 -5.89
N TRP A 21 10.89 -3.59 -5.10
CA TRP A 21 9.96 -2.61 -5.66
C TRP A 21 10.76 -1.80 -6.69
N GLY A 22 10.48 -2.01 -7.98
CA GLY A 22 11.22 -1.42 -9.11
C GLY A 22 11.20 0.12 -9.09
N GLU A 23 11.70 0.75 -10.16
CA GLU A 23 11.96 2.21 -10.22
C GLU A 23 10.80 3.08 -9.69
N LEU A 24 9.55 2.66 -9.87
CA LEU A 24 8.35 3.35 -9.39
C LEU A 24 8.29 3.59 -7.88
N CYS A 25 8.78 2.68 -7.05
CA CYS A 25 8.80 2.92 -5.60
C CYS A 25 10.03 3.67 -5.13
N SER A 26 11.01 3.87 -6.00
CA SER A 26 12.22 4.63 -5.67
C SER A 26 12.18 6.05 -6.25
N SER A 27 11.11 6.43 -6.97
CA SER A 27 11.01 7.70 -7.68
C SER A 27 10.95 8.93 -6.76
N SER A 28 10.41 8.78 -5.56
CA SER A 28 10.34 9.84 -4.55
C SER A 28 10.24 9.27 -3.13
N THR A 29 10.37 10.13 -2.13
CA THR A 29 10.18 9.75 -0.72
C THR A 29 8.76 9.22 -0.51
N ILE A 30 7.74 9.91 -1.04
CA ILE A 30 6.36 9.49 -0.85
C ILE A 30 6.00 8.23 -1.63
N ALA A 31 6.64 7.99 -2.78
CA ALA A 31 6.49 6.73 -3.50
C ALA A 31 7.01 5.56 -2.65
N LYS A 32 8.17 5.72 -1.99
CA LYS A 32 8.71 4.73 -1.05
C LYS A 32 7.73 4.46 0.09
N GLU A 33 7.16 5.51 0.67
CA GLU A 33 6.21 5.39 1.79
C GLU A 33 4.92 4.68 1.39
N ASN A 34 4.28 5.10 0.29
CA ASN A 34 3.07 4.43 -0.21
C ASN A 34 3.33 2.95 -0.53
N CYS A 35 4.48 2.63 -1.13
CA CYS A 35 4.88 1.25 -1.38
C CYS A 35 5.12 0.47 -0.08
N ALA A 36 5.80 1.07 0.91
CA ALA A 36 6.00 0.45 2.22
C ALA A 36 4.69 0.18 2.96
N LEU A 37 3.71 1.09 2.88
CA LEU A 37 2.39 0.86 3.48
C LEU A 37 1.64 -0.27 2.75
N ARG A 38 1.56 -0.24 1.41
CA ARG A 38 0.97 -1.34 0.62
C ARG A 38 1.66 -2.68 0.91
N CYS A 39 2.97 -2.66 1.13
CA CYS A 39 3.75 -3.83 1.51
C CYS A 39 3.32 -4.41 2.86
N LEU A 40 3.32 -3.55 3.89
CA LEU A 40 3.09 -3.97 5.26
C LEU A 40 1.71 -4.59 5.44
N SER A 41 0.69 -4.01 4.81
CA SER A 41 -0.64 -4.61 4.73
C SER A 41 -1.39 -4.02 3.53
N PRO A 42 -1.54 -4.78 2.42
CA PRO A 42 -2.28 -4.31 1.25
C PRO A 42 -3.74 -4.04 1.58
N ILE A 43 -4.35 -4.86 2.44
CA ILE A 43 -5.75 -4.73 2.87
C ILE A 43 -5.95 -3.41 3.62
N CYS A 44 -5.10 -3.10 4.60
CA CYS A 44 -5.23 -1.84 5.35
C CYS A 44 -4.92 -0.63 4.49
N TYR A 45 -4.00 -0.75 3.52
CA TYR A 45 -3.71 0.32 2.59
C TYR A 45 -4.92 0.59 1.69
N GLU A 46 -5.53 -0.45 1.12
CA GLU A 46 -6.70 -0.29 0.25
C GLU A 46 -7.87 0.36 0.99
N LEU A 47 -8.08 -0.02 2.24
CA LEU A 47 -9.13 0.57 3.07
C LEU A 47 -8.94 2.05 3.40
N ILE A 48 -7.69 2.52 3.50
CA ILE A 48 -7.37 3.84 4.09
C ILE A 48 -6.81 4.82 3.06
N TYR A 49 -5.99 4.35 2.14
CA TYR A 49 -5.18 5.18 1.24
C TYR A 49 -5.38 4.89 -0.26
N GLU A 50 -6.15 3.87 -0.68
CA GLU A 50 -6.31 3.61 -2.13
C GLU A 50 -7.03 4.74 -2.87
N SER A 51 -8.08 5.29 -2.26
CA SER A 51 -8.87 6.38 -2.87
C SER A 51 -8.12 7.71 -2.87
N ASP A 52 -7.22 7.90 -1.92
CA ASP A 52 -6.49 9.14 -1.69
C ASP A 52 -5.08 8.83 -1.16
N PRO A 53 -4.13 8.46 -2.05
CA PRO A 53 -2.77 8.10 -1.68
C PRO A 53 -2.02 9.29 -1.07
N LEU A 54 -0.99 9.01 -0.26
CA LEU A 54 -0.20 10.08 0.34
C LEU A 54 0.51 10.92 -0.72
N GLU A 55 0.49 12.24 -0.56
CA GLU A 55 1.13 13.23 -1.42
C GLU A 55 2.48 13.72 -0.86
N GLU A 56 3.33 14.29 -1.72
CA GLU A 56 4.66 14.76 -1.32
C GLU A 56 4.54 15.91 -0.30
N GLY A 57 5.13 15.72 0.88
CA GLY A 57 5.07 16.68 1.98
C GLY A 57 3.83 16.56 2.88
N GLU A 58 2.93 15.63 2.59
CA GLU A 58 1.75 15.37 3.41
C GLU A 58 2.12 14.73 4.75
N LYS A 59 1.44 15.16 5.82
CA LYS A 59 1.51 14.52 7.13
C LYS A 59 0.11 14.24 7.65
N ASP A 60 -0.38 13.04 7.38
CA ASP A 60 -1.68 12.62 7.87
C ASP A 60 -1.56 11.79 9.15
N PHE A 61 -1.66 12.46 10.30
CA PHE A 61 -1.61 11.79 11.60
C PHE A 61 -2.84 10.93 11.91
N THR A 62 -4.01 11.31 11.34
CA THR A 62 -5.28 10.63 11.60
C THR A 62 -5.32 9.29 10.88
N ARG A 63 -5.18 9.30 9.55
CA ARG A 63 -5.13 8.09 8.72
C ARG A 63 -3.95 7.20 9.10
N SER A 64 -2.82 7.78 9.52
CA SER A 64 -1.68 6.99 10.04
C SER A 64 -2.03 6.21 11.31
N SER A 65 -2.88 6.78 12.17
CA SER A 65 -3.33 6.11 13.38
C SER A 65 -4.36 5.02 13.07
N GLU A 66 -5.27 5.29 12.13
CA GLU A 66 -6.22 4.30 11.62
C GLU A 66 -5.52 3.12 10.96
N TYR A 67 -4.48 3.39 10.18
CA TYR A 67 -3.68 2.36 9.51
C TYR A 67 -2.96 1.47 10.51
N LYS A 68 -2.34 2.06 11.53
CA LYS A 68 -1.76 1.30 12.65
C LYS A 68 -2.83 0.48 13.35
N TYR A 69 -4.00 1.03 13.62
CA TYR A 69 -5.08 0.29 14.26
C TYR A 69 -5.57 -0.89 13.42
N CYS A 70 -5.73 -0.71 12.10
CA CYS A 70 -6.08 -1.77 11.16
C CYS A 70 -5.06 -2.92 11.19
N MET A 71 -3.76 -2.61 11.22
CA MET A 71 -2.71 -3.62 11.27
C MET A 71 -2.65 -4.42 12.57
N HIS A 72 -3.16 -3.89 13.68
CA HIS A 72 -3.15 -4.58 14.98
C HIS A 72 -4.45 -5.36 15.26
N ARG A 73 -5.45 -5.27 14.37
CA ARG A 73 -6.72 -5.99 14.50
C ARG A 73 -6.67 -7.41 13.96
#